data_AF-A0A6V7IGB6-F1
#
_entry.id   AF-A0A6V7IGB6-F1
#
_cell.length_a   1.000
_cell.length_b   1.000
_cell.length_c   1.000
_cell.angle_alpha   90.00
_cell.angle_beta   90.00
_cell.angle_gamma   90.00
#
_symmetry.space_group_name_H-M   'P 1'
#
loop_
_entity.id
_entity.type
_entity.pdbx_description
1 polymer ?
#
loop_
_entity_poly.entity_id
_entity_poly.type
_entity_poly.pdbx_seq_one_letter_code
_entity_poly.pdbx_strand_id
1 'polypeptide(L)'
;IESVVIGMAHRGRLNVLVNVCEKPMHQLFTQFNPVPLEGLGSGDVKYHLGTLSERTLERSGKLLRIAMLGNPSHLEAVAPSVVGRVRAKQVAQKDPKGEKSLAILVHGDAAFAGQGICYETMHLTNLPDYTTGG
;
A
#
# COMPACT_ATOMS: atom_id res chain seq x y z
N ILE A 1 -2.83 -14.72 -7.26
CA ILE A 1 -2.26 -13.64 -6.43
C ILE A 1 -0.89 -14.03 -5.88
N GLU A 2 0.11 -13.23 -6.20
CA GLU A 2 1.53 -13.31 -5.79
C GLU A 2 1.99 -11.98 -5.16
N SER A 3 1.32 -10.86 -5.45
CA SER A 3 1.61 -9.55 -4.87
C SER A 3 0.34 -8.87 -4.37
N VAL A 4 0.43 -8.23 -3.20
CA VAL A 4 -0.60 -7.35 -2.65
C VAL A 4 0.03 -6.00 -2.39
N VAL A 5 -0.66 -4.93 -2.80
CA VAL A 5 -0.25 -3.56 -2.58
C VAL A 5 -1.35 -2.85 -1.80
N ILE A 6 -1.00 -2.27 -0.66
CA ILE A 6 -1.93 -1.68 0.31
C ILE A 6 -1.71 -0.17 0.38
N GLY A 7 -2.81 0.59 0.28
CA GLY A 7 -2.89 2.00 0.68
C GLY A 7 -3.82 2.15 1.87
N MET A 8 -3.39 2.86 2.90
CA MET A 8 -4.16 3.01 4.13
C MET A 8 -3.84 4.35 4.79
N ALA A 9 -4.87 5.01 5.34
CA ALA A 9 -4.69 6.19 6.20
C ALA A 9 -4.04 5.83 7.56
N HIS A 10 -4.04 6.76 8.52
CA HIS A 10 -3.36 6.60 9.81
C HIS A 10 -4.08 5.66 10.80
N ARG A 11 -5.41 5.52 10.72
CA ARG A 11 -6.24 4.80 11.71
C ARG A 11 -5.93 3.30 11.72
N GLY A 12 -5.34 2.79 12.80
CA GLY A 12 -4.98 1.36 12.91
C GLY A 12 -3.75 0.94 12.09
N ARG A 13 -3.08 1.87 11.41
CA ARG A 13 -1.99 1.55 10.48
C ARG A 13 -0.82 0.82 11.14
N LEU A 14 -0.43 1.21 12.36
CA LEU A 14 0.68 0.55 13.06
C LEU A 14 0.36 -0.92 13.36
N ASN A 15 -0.90 -1.23 13.65
CA ASN A 15 -1.35 -2.60 13.85
C ASN A 15 -1.23 -3.41 12.55
N VAL A 16 -1.70 -2.86 11.43
CA VAL A 16 -1.60 -3.50 10.11
C VAL A 16 -0.13 -3.70 9.71
N LEU A 17 0.73 -2.71 9.94
CA LEU A 17 2.17 -2.82 9.65
C LEU A 17 2.81 -4.01 10.36
N VAL A 18 2.52 -4.21 11.65
CA VAL A 18 3.13 -5.28 12.45
C VAL A 18 2.46 -6.62 12.19
N ASN A 19 1.12 -6.67 12.25
CA ASN A 19 0.39 -7.95 12.31
C ASN A 19 -0.03 -8.48 10.93
N VAL A 20 -0.08 -7.62 9.89
CA VAL A 20 -0.47 -8.02 8.53
C VAL A 20 0.72 -7.96 7.59
N CYS A 21 1.49 -6.88 7.66
CA CYS A 21 2.68 -6.69 6.82
C CYS A 21 3.97 -7.22 7.47
N GLU A 22 3.93 -7.78 8.68
CA GLU A 22 5.07 -8.40 9.35
C GLU A 22 6.30 -7.48 9.46
N LYS A 23 6.06 -6.16 9.56
CA LYS A 23 7.14 -5.19 9.80
C LYS A 23 7.77 -5.50 11.16
N PRO A 24 9.10 -5.69 11.23
CA PRO A 24 9.75 -5.99 12.51
C PRO A 24 9.50 -4.89 13.53
N MET A 25 9.03 -5.26 14.73
CA MET A 25 8.64 -4.29 15.76
C MET A 25 9.77 -3.33 16.14
N HIS A 26 11.02 -3.80 16.17
CA HIS A 26 12.17 -2.94 16.47
C HIS A 26 12.30 -1.78 15.46
N GLN A 27 12.03 -1.99 14.16
CA GLN A 27 12.03 -0.94 13.14
C GLN A 27 10.88 0.04 13.30
N LEU A 28 9.77 -0.39 13.90
CA LEU A 28 8.66 0.50 14.24
C LEU A 28 9.02 1.34 15.48
N PHE A 29 9.58 0.72 16.52
CA PHE A 29 9.93 1.41 17.76
C PHE A 29 11.03 2.45 17.60
N THR A 30 11.98 2.26 16.67
CA THR A 30 13.00 3.28 16.37
C THR A 30 12.37 4.60 15.91
N GLN A 31 11.16 4.58 15.32
CA GLN A 31 10.46 5.77 14.83
C GLN A 31 9.69 6.52 15.93
N PHE A 32 9.67 6.00 17.17
CA PHE A 32 9.13 6.71 18.33
C PHE A 32 10.17 7.56 19.04
N ASN A 33 11.45 7.24 18.85
CA ASN A 33 12.56 8.06 19.33
C ASN A 33 12.96 9.06 18.24
N PRO A 34 13.40 10.27 18.61
CA PRO A 34 13.98 11.20 17.65
C PRO A 34 15.27 10.58 17.08
N VAL A 35 15.26 10.22 15.81
CA VAL A 35 16.44 9.75 15.09
C VAL A 35 17.11 10.99 14.47
N PRO A 36 18.43 11.21 14.68
CA PRO A 36 19.15 12.26 13.97
C PRO A 36 19.02 12.07 12.46
N LEU A 37 18.71 13.15 11.73
CA LEU A 37 18.48 13.15 10.27
C LEU A 37 19.77 12.96 9.44
N GLU A 38 20.77 12.25 9.97
CA GLU A 38 22.06 12.09 9.30
C GLU A 38 21.92 11.15 8.08
N GLY A 39 21.72 11.74 6.90
CA GLY A 39 22.06 11.13 5.61
C GLY A 39 21.02 10.23 4.92
N LEU A 40 19.87 9.94 5.52
CA LEU A 40 18.87 8.98 4.98
C LEU A 40 17.61 9.63 4.36
N GLY A 41 17.64 10.96 4.15
CA GLY A 41 16.50 11.76 3.65
C GLY A 41 15.83 12.57 4.75
N SER A 42 14.81 13.38 4.41
CA SER A 42 14.08 14.21 5.39
C SER A 42 13.29 13.38 6.42
N GLY A 43 13.16 12.07 6.19
CA GLY A 43 12.28 11.19 6.96
C GLY A 43 10.80 11.51 6.72
N ASP A 44 9.94 10.80 7.44
CA ASP A 44 8.52 11.09 7.56
C ASP A 44 8.03 10.55 8.93
N VAL A 45 6.82 10.92 9.35
CA VAL A 45 6.24 10.39 10.58
C VAL A 45 5.95 8.89 10.45
N LYS A 46 6.01 8.16 11.55
CA LYS A 46 5.78 6.70 11.62
C LYS A 46 4.52 6.20 10.90
N TYR A 47 3.48 7.04 10.81
CA TYR A 47 2.22 6.71 10.14
C TYR A 47 2.25 6.87 8.61
N HIS A 48 3.32 7.41 8.04
CA HIS A 48 3.47 7.62 6.60
C HIS A 48 4.46 6.66 5.96
N LEU A 49 5.27 5.96 6.75
CA LEU A 49 6.29 5.07 6.21
C LEU A 49 5.65 3.78 5.69
N GLY A 50 6.13 3.35 4.52
CA GLY A 50 5.75 2.09 3.91
C GLY A 50 6.50 0.90 4.50
N THR A 51 6.18 -0.29 4.00
CA THR A 51 6.94 -1.52 4.25
C THR A 51 6.78 -2.47 3.08
N LEU A 52 7.77 -3.35 2.90
CA LEU A 52 7.69 -4.49 1.99
C LEU A 52 8.09 -5.72 2.79
N SER A 53 7.27 -6.75 2.72
CA SER A 53 7.57 -8.06 3.27
C SER A 53 7.21 -9.15 2.28
N GLU A 54 7.85 -10.30 2.44
CA GLU A 54 7.57 -11.51 1.69
C GLU A 54 7.26 -12.61 2.69
N ARG A 55 6.22 -13.39 2.43
CA ARG A 55 5.88 -14.56 3.25
C ARG A 55 5.39 -15.70 2.40
N THR A 56 5.76 -16.92 2.78
CA THR A 56 5.25 -18.13 2.14
C THR A 56 3.91 -18.50 2.76
N LEU A 57 2.88 -18.62 1.92
CA LEU A 57 1.55 -19.00 2.37
C LEU A 57 1.50 -20.49 2.71
N GLU A 58 1.33 -20.84 3.99
CA GLU A 58 1.34 -22.22 4.48
C GLU A 58 0.44 -23.16 3.66
N ARG A 59 -0.79 -22.74 3.34
CA ARG A 59 -1.77 -23.56 2.62
C ARG A 59 -1.40 -23.85 1.16
N SER A 60 -0.63 -23.00 0.52
CA SER A 60 -0.37 -23.09 -0.94
C SER A 60 1.09 -23.23 -1.31
N GLY A 61 2.01 -23.04 -0.36
CA GLY A 61 3.45 -22.97 -0.61
C GLY A 61 3.89 -21.78 -1.48
N LYS A 62 2.97 -20.90 -1.89
CA LYS A 62 3.29 -19.76 -2.76
C LYS A 62 3.89 -18.61 -1.96
N LEU A 63 4.93 -17.99 -2.52
CA LEU A 63 5.48 -16.74 -2.01
C LEU A 63 4.50 -15.59 -2.29
N LEU A 64 4.11 -14.86 -1.24
CA LEU A 64 3.29 -13.67 -1.31
C LEU A 64 4.13 -12.44 -0.93
N ARG A 65 4.15 -11.44 -1.80
CA ARG A 65 4.76 -10.14 -1.53
C ARG A 65 3.71 -9.15 -1.07
N ILE A 66 3.86 -8.57 0.11
CA ILE A 66 2.95 -7.58 0.68
C ILE A 66 3.68 -6.24 0.78
N ALA A 67 3.17 -5.21 0.11
CA ALA A 67 3.72 -3.88 0.16
C ALA A 67 2.68 -2.89 0.69
N MET A 68 3.00 -2.12 1.72
CA MET A 68 2.23 -0.94 2.12
C MET A 68 2.93 0.31 1.58
N LEU A 69 2.25 1.13 0.78
CA LEU A 69 2.83 2.36 0.27
C LEU A 69 3.00 3.38 1.40
N GLY A 70 4.06 4.19 1.29
CA GLY A 70 4.11 5.43 2.05
C GLY A 70 3.14 6.45 1.47
N ASN A 71 2.59 7.32 2.33
CA ASN A 71 1.60 8.31 1.93
C ASN A 71 1.68 9.57 2.79
N PRO A 72 1.36 10.74 2.22
CA PRO A 72 1.27 11.98 3.01
C PRO A 72 0.04 11.97 3.93
N SER A 73 -0.07 13.00 4.77
CA SER A 73 -1.26 13.28 5.58
C SER A 73 -2.52 13.60 4.77
N HIS A 74 -2.36 14.01 3.50
CA HIS A 74 -3.47 14.29 2.60
C HIS A 74 -4.22 12.99 2.32
N LEU A 75 -5.36 12.82 2.98
CA LEU A 75 -6.15 11.59 2.93
C LEU A 75 -6.52 11.26 1.49
N GLU A 76 -6.60 9.96 1.17
CA GLU A 76 -6.96 9.43 -0.14
C GLU A 76 -5.98 9.69 -1.29
N ALA A 77 -5.00 10.59 -1.12
CA ALA A 77 -3.98 10.87 -2.14
C ALA A 77 -3.15 9.65 -2.58
N VAL A 78 -3.06 8.63 -1.73
CA VAL A 78 -2.33 7.38 -2.03
C VAL A 78 -3.13 6.43 -2.93
N ALA A 79 -4.45 6.57 -3.03
CA ALA A 79 -5.31 5.64 -3.73
C ALA A 79 -4.89 5.39 -5.20
N PRO A 80 -4.72 6.42 -6.05
CA PRO A 80 -4.28 6.21 -7.42
C PRO A 80 -2.84 5.70 -7.51
N SER A 81 -1.98 6.03 -6.52
CA SER A 81 -0.60 5.54 -6.48
C SER A 81 -0.54 4.03 -6.24
N VAL A 82 -1.44 3.49 -5.41
CA VAL A 82 -1.56 2.03 -5.18
C VAL A 82 -2.03 1.33 -6.44
N VAL A 83 -3.12 1.81 -7.06
CA VAL A 83 -3.66 1.25 -8.31
C VAL A 83 -2.60 1.30 -9.40
N GLY A 84 -1.92 2.43 -9.58
CA GLY A 84 -0.81 2.59 -10.53
C GLY A 84 0.35 1.63 -10.26
N ARG A 85 0.74 1.40 -8.99
CA ARG A 85 1.78 0.42 -8.65
C ARG A 85 1.35 -1.02 -8.96
N VAL A 86 0.09 -1.37 -8.76
CA VAL A 86 -0.46 -2.68 -9.14
C VAL A 86 -0.48 -2.83 -10.64
N ARG A 87 -0.93 -1.82 -11.38
CA ARG A 87 -0.89 -1.81 -12.84
C ARG A 87 0.52 -2.00 -13.37
N ALA A 88 1.50 -1.28 -12.82
CA ALA A 88 2.90 -1.42 -13.19
C ALA A 88 3.43 -2.85 -12.97
N LYS A 89 3.03 -3.50 -11.86
CA LYS A 89 3.36 -4.91 -11.59
C LYS A 89 2.73 -5.86 -12.60
N GLN A 90 1.45 -5.67 -12.93
CA GLN A 90 0.75 -6.48 -13.93
C GLN A 90 1.43 -6.40 -15.30
N VAL A 91 1.80 -5.19 -15.73
CA VAL A 91 2.56 -4.96 -16.97
C VAL A 91 3.92 -5.67 -16.91
N ALA A 92 4.69 -5.47 -15.83
CA ALA A 92 6.00 -6.10 -15.68
C ALA A 92 5.93 -7.64 -15.65
N GLN A 93 4.84 -8.21 -15.13
CA GLN A 93 4.61 -9.65 -15.03
C GLN A 93 3.91 -10.25 -16.26
N LYS A 94 3.61 -9.45 -17.28
CA LYS A 94 2.81 -9.84 -18.45
C LYS A 94 1.50 -10.52 -18.03
N ASP A 95 0.80 -9.89 -17.08
CA ASP A 95 -0.46 -10.35 -16.49
C ASP A 95 -1.63 -9.49 -16.98
N PRO A 96 -2.10 -9.68 -18.23
CA PRO A 96 -3.15 -8.84 -18.83
C PRO A 96 -4.52 -9.01 -18.15
N LYS A 97 -4.72 -10.10 -17.40
CA LYS A 97 -5.96 -10.38 -16.68
C LYS A 97 -5.95 -9.87 -15.23
N GLY A 98 -4.80 -9.42 -14.72
CA GLY A 98 -4.67 -8.91 -13.35
C GLY A 98 -4.79 -9.97 -12.25
N GLU A 99 -4.53 -11.25 -12.55
CA GLU A 99 -4.76 -12.38 -11.63
C GLU A 99 -3.63 -12.60 -10.61
N LYS A 100 -2.51 -11.87 -10.74
CA LYS A 100 -1.32 -12.02 -9.90
C LYS A 100 -1.12 -10.89 -8.91
N SER A 101 -1.63 -9.69 -9.16
CA SER A 101 -1.41 -8.53 -8.29
C SER A 101 -2.71 -7.88 -7.86
N LEU A 102 -2.88 -7.66 -6.56
CA LEU A 102 -4.09 -7.10 -5.95
C LEU A 102 -3.82 -5.74 -5.30
N ALA A 103 -4.71 -4.77 -5.54
CA ALA A 103 -4.78 -3.52 -4.79
C ALA A 103 -5.73 -3.68 -3.60
N ILE A 104 -5.33 -3.20 -2.42
CA ILE A 104 -6.20 -3.05 -1.25
C ILE A 104 -6.15 -1.60 -0.79
N LEU A 105 -7.29 -0.93 -0.79
CA LEU A 105 -7.44 0.44 -0.32
C LEU A 105 -8.26 0.45 0.97
N VAL A 106 -7.74 1.08 2.01
CA VAL A 106 -8.38 1.19 3.31
C VAL A 106 -8.61 2.66 3.62
N HIS A 107 -9.89 3.02 3.70
CA HIS A 107 -10.35 4.40 3.78
C HIS A 107 -10.87 4.77 5.18
N GLY A 108 -10.85 6.06 5.48
CA GLY A 108 -11.69 6.63 6.54
C GLY A 108 -13.04 7.04 5.96
N ASP A 109 -14.12 6.86 6.71
CA ASP A 109 -15.50 7.17 6.33
C ASP A 109 -15.67 8.61 5.81
N ALA A 110 -15.23 9.60 6.59
CA ALA A 110 -15.36 11.02 6.20
C ALA A 110 -14.51 11.38 4.97
N ALA A 111 -13.30 10.83 4.87
CA ALA A 111 -12.39 11.13 3.76
C ALA A 111 -12.86 10.50 2.45
N PHE A 112 -13.33 9.26 2.52
CA PHE A 112 -13.89 8.55 1.37
C PHE A 112 -15.09 9.29 0.76
N ALA A 113 -15.97 9.84 1.61
CA ALA A 113 -17.12 10.61 1.16
C ALA A 113 -16.77 12.03 0.68
N GLY A 114 -15.66 12.61 1.18
CA GLY A 114 -15.33 14.02 0.98
C GLY A 114 -14.23 14.31 -0.04
N GLN A 115 -13.42 13.31 -0.40
CA GLN A 115 -12.26 13.52 -1.29
C GLN A 115 -12.59 13.07 -2.72
N GLY A 116 -12.57 14.03 -3.66
CA GLY A 116 -12.84 13.79 -5.08
C GLY A 116 -11.98 12.68 -5.72
N ILE A 117 -10.73 12.57 -5.25
CA ILE A 117 -9.75 11.59 -5.76
C ILE A 117 -10.19 10.14 -5.56
N CYS A 118 -11.07 9.84 -4.60
CA CYS A 118 -11.67 8.51 -4.46
C CYS A 118 -12.49 8.15 -5.69
N TYR A 119 -13.38 9.06 -6.12
CA TYR A 119 -14.24 8.87 -7.28
C TYR A 119 -13.44 8.87 -8.59
N GLU A 120 -12.44 9.75 -8.70
CA GLU A 120 -11.51 9.72 -9.84
C GLU A 120 -10.78 8.38 -9.94
N THR A 121 -10.32 7.83 -8.81
CA THR A 121 -9.67 6.51 -8.79
C THR A 121 -10.64 5.40 -9.18
N MET A 122 -11.90 5.44 -8.73
CA MET A 122 -12.93 4.46 -9.15
C MET A 122 -13.24 4.54 -10.64
N HIS A 123 -13.22 5.74 -11.24
CA HIS A 123 -13.39 5.88 -12.68
C HIS A 123 -12.28 5.16 -13.48
N LEU A 124 -11.11 4.89 -12.88
CA LEU A 124 -10.04 4.13 -13.52
C LEU A 124 -10.32 2.62 -13.61
N THR A 125 -11.21 2.07 -12.78
CA THR A 125 -11.44 0.62 -12.64
C THR A 125 -11.70 -0.09 -13.98
N ASN A 126 -12.45 0.55 -14.90
CA ASN A 126 -12.82 -0.06 -16.19
C ASN A 126 -12.17 0.63 -17.40
N LEU A 127 -11.27 1.58 -17.18
CA LEU A 127 -10.57 2.23 -18.28
C LEU A 127 -9.47 1.32 -18.84
N PRO A 128 -9.40 1.14 -20.17
CA PRO A 128 -8.26 0.49 -20.81
C PRO A 128 -6.96 1.14 -20.34
N ASP A 129 -5.91 0.33 -20.18
CA ASP A 129 -4.59 0.73 -19.69
C ASP A 129 -4.47 1.18 -18.23
N TYR A 130 -5.58 1.47 -17.54
CA TYR A 130 -5.59 1.82 -16.12
C TYR A 130 -6.15 0.69 -15.23
N THR A 131 -7.07 -0.11 -15.76
CA THR A 131 -7.71 -1.19 -15.00
C THR A 131 -6.73 -2.18 -14.38
N THR A 132 -7.04 -2.58 -13.14
CA THR A 132 -6.28 -3.56 -12.36
C THR A 132 -7.04 -4.85 -12.07
N GLY A 133 -8.22 -5.07 -12.67
CA GLY A 133 -9.08 -6.23 -12.37
C GLY A 133 -9.94 -6.06 -11.11
N GLY A 134 -10.15 -4.81 -10.70
CA GLY A 134 -10.90 -4.32 -9.54
C GLY A 134 -10.61 -2.84 -9.35
#